data_AF-A0A941U4C8-F1
#
_entry.id   AF-A0A941U4C8-F1
#
_cell.length_a   1.000
_cell.length_b   1.000
_cell.length_c   1.000
_cell.angle_alpha   90.00
_cell.angle_beta   90.00
_cell.angle_gamma   90.00
#
_symmetry.space_group_name_H-M   'P 1'
#
loop_
_entity.id
_entity.type
_entity.pdbx_description
1 polymer ?
#
loop_
_entity_poly.entity_id
_entity_poly.type
_entity_poly.pdbx_seq_one_letter_code
_entity_poly.pdbx_strand_id
1 'polypeptide(L)'
;MKRRLPPWLNTRLVIACALALALGFVMLAWLQPGLFGAAPAQEPLQHSGPGDDSRGDPQREHMADSTEATDATPARLASLPAGHRQAVFSLGFAFGAASELTGSTVMATPAQRDAAAKLADAMLRGAARGVAQYGLGGLQPLQSADTHAYAELAARYEADEGGIGARIEQQLSPLHRHLFLLGVHLGSEAARIENTQVGQAPPPPAALIERHATPAGIEPSLWQPLAAAPAADESPTRRQERYRLAVAALGTGIARQEEGRGR
;
A
#
# COMPACT_ATOMS: atom_id res chain seq x y z
N MET A 1 -54.36 4.93 -25.66
CA MET A 1 -54.26 4.15 -24.41
C MET A 1 -52.82 3.62 -24.27
N LYS A 2 -51.99 4.21 -23.40
CA LYS A 2 -50.59 3.78 -23.20
C LYS A 2 -50.57 2.58 -22.25
N ARG A 3 -50.35 1.38 -22.79
CA ARG A 3 -50.14 0.17 -21.99
C ARG A 3 -48.82 0.32 -21.22
N ARG A 4 -48.88 0.54 -19.91
CA ARG A 4 -47.71 0.49 -19.03
C ARG A 4 -47.28 -0.97 -18.93
N LEU A 5 -46.08 -1.28 -19.42
CA LEU A 5 -45.48 -2.60 -19.26
C LEU A 5 -45.18 -2.83 -17.77
N PRO A 6 -45.37 -4.06 -17.26
CA PRO A 6 -45.22 -4.35 -15.84
C PRO A 6 -43.74 -4.29 -15.42
N PRO A 7 -43.43 -3.81 -14.20
CA PRO A 7 -42.08 -3.44 -13.75
C PRO A 7 -41.06 -4.59 -13.77
N TRP A 8 -41.51 -5.84 -13.69
CA TRP A 8 -40.65 -7.04 -13.77
C TRP A 8 -40.08 -7.30 -15.17
N LEU A 9 -40.68 -6.74 -16.22
CA LEU A 9 -40.18 -6.84 -17.58
C LEU A 9 -38.93 -5.97 -17.78
N ASN A 10 -38.87 -4.81 -17.12
CA ASN A 10 -37.72 -3.91 -17.15
C ASN A 10 -36.53 -4.51 -16.41
N THR A 11 -36.75 -5.18 -15.27
CA THR A 11 -35.67 -5.84 -14.51
C THR A 11 -35.01 -6.96 -15.32
N ARG A 12 -35.80 -7.77 -16.04
CA ARG A 12 -35.27 -8.83 -16.91
C ARG A 12 -34.47 -8.28 -18.09
N LEU A 13 -34.90 -7.16 -18.67
CA LEU A 13 -34.23 -6.53 -19.79
C LEU A 13 -32.92 -5.85 -19.35
N VAL A 14 -32.89 -5.25 -18.16
CA VAL A 14 -31.66 -4.71 -17.55
C VAL A 14 -30.67 -5.83 -17.24
N ILE A 15 -31.12 -6.96 -16.68
CA ILE A 15 -30.27 -8.13 -16.42
C ILE A 15 -29.72 -8.70 -17.74
N ALA A 16 -30.54 -8.81 -18.78
CA ALA A 16 -30.10 -9.29 -20.09
C ALA A 16 -29.08 -8.35 -20.74
N CYS A 17 -29.26 -7.02 -20.65
CA CYS A 17 -28.29 -6.04 -21.12
C CYS A 17 -26.98 -6.07 -20.33
N ALA A 18 -27.04 -6.24 -19.00
CA ALA A 18 -25.84 -6.35 -18.16
C ALA A 18 -25.04 -7.62 -18.48
N LEU A 19 -25.72 -8.75 -18.70
CA LEU A 19 -25.11 -10.01 -19.14
C LEU A 19 -24.50 -9.88 -20.54
N ALA A 20 -25.18 -9.24 -21.48
CA ALA A 20 -24.66 -9.01 -22.83
C ALA A 20 -23.41 -8.12 -22.83
N LEU A 21 -23.37 -7.08 -21.99
CA LEU A 21 -22.18 -6.23 -21.83
C LEU A 21 -21.01 -6.98 -21.19
N ALA A 22 -21.29 -7.80 -20.15
CA ALA A 22 -20.26 -8.62 -19.52
C ALA A 22 -19.67 -9.66 -20.50
N LEU A 23 -20.51 -10.33 -21.29
CA LEU A 23 -20.08 -11.25 -22.34
C LEU A 23 -19.30 -10.54 -23.46
N GLY A 24 -19.71 -9.34 -23.86
CA GLY A 24 -18.99 -8.52 -24.83
C GLY A 24 -17.58 -8.16 -24.35
N PHE A 25 -17.43 -7.82 -23.06
CA PHE A 25 -16.13 -7.49 -22.47
C PHE A 25 -15.19 -8.70 -22.39
N VAL A 26 -15.74 -9.88 -22.05
CA VAL A 26 -15.00 -11.15 -22.06
C VAL A 26 -14.57 -11.49 -23.49
N MET A 27 -15.47 -11.38 -24.47
CA MET A 27 -15.15 -11.71 -25.86
C MET A 27 -14.12 -10.74 -26.47
N LEU A 28 -14.13 -9.46 -26.08
CA LEU A 28 -13.13 -8.48 -26.50
C LEU A 28 -11.75 -8.77 -25.91
N ALA A 29 -11.69 -9.24 -24.66
CA ALA A 29 -10.45 -9.63 -24.00
C ALA A 29 -9.79 -10.86 -24.66
N TRP A 30 -10.59 -11.77 -25.24
CA TRP A 30 -10.07 -12.95 -25.97
C TRP A 30 -9.54 -12.62 -27.37
N LEU A 31 -9.92 -11.49 -27.98
CA LEU A 31 -9.50 -11.10 -29.33
C LEU A 31 -8.19 -10.29 -29.40
N GLN A 32 -7.59 -9.91 -28.26
CA GLN A 32 -6.35 -9.11 -28.23
C GLN A 32 -5.16 -9.82 -27.55
N PRO A 33 -4.72 -11.04 -27.96
CA PRO A 33 -3.54 -11.66 -27.36
C PRO A 33 -2.19 -11.04 -27.78
N GLY A 34 -2.16 -10.02 -28.65
CA GLY A 34 -0.95 -9.62 -29.37
C GLY A 34 -0.45 -8.17 -29.23
N LEU A 35 -1.09 -7.30 -28.46
CA LEU A 35 -0.70 -5.87 -28.40
C LEU A 35 0.04 -5.43 -27.13
N PHE A 36 0.17 -6.31 -26.13
CA PHE A 36 0.92 -6.01 -24.89
C PHE A 36 1.95 -7.09 -24.55
N GLY A 37 2.50 -7.72 -25.58
CA GLY A 37 3.70 -8.55 -25.48
C GLY A 37 4.96 -7.69 -25.39
N ALA A 38 5.19 -7.04 -24.25
CA ALA A 38 6.50 -6.53 -23.85
C ALA A 38 6.54 -6.50 -22.33
N ALA A 39 7.11 -7.53 -21.73
CA ALA A 39 7.52 -7.49 -20.34
C ALA A 39 8.62 -6.41 -20.20
N PRO A 40 8.49 -5.40 -19.33
CA PRO A 40 9.67 -4.68 -18.91
C PRO A 40 10.42 -5.61 -17.94
N ALA A 41 11.51 -6.19 -18.45
CA ALA A 41 12.54 -6.78 -17.62
C ALA A 41 12.99 -5.71 -16.61
N GLN A 42 12.76 -5.95 -15.32
CA GLN A 42 13.46 -5.22 -14.27
C GLN A 42 14.90 -5.73 -14.26
N GLU A 43 15.75 -5.13 -15.08
CA GLU A 43 17.20 -5.32 -14.97
C GLU A 43 17.69 -4.75 -13.62
N PRO A 44 18.49 -5.51 -12.86
CA PRO A 44 19.18 -4.95 -11.71
C PRO A 44 20.26 -4.01 -12.24
N LEU A 45 20.20 -2.73 -11.86
CA LEU A 45 21.27 -1.76 -12.10
C LEU A 45 22.53 -2.19 -11.31
N GLN A 46 23.31 -3.10 -11.89
CA GLN A 46 24.69 -3.37 -11.50
C GLN A 46 25.56 -2.28 -12.12
N HIS A 47 25.95 -1.31 -11.32
CA HIS A 47 26.98 -0.36 -11.71
C HIS A 47 28.35 -0.98 -11.43
N SER A 48 28.94 -1.61 -12.45
CA SER A 48 30.34 -2.03 -12.46
C SER A 48 31.23 -0.83 -12.83
N GLY A 49 31.95 -0.29 -11.85
CA GLY A 49 33.13 0.55 -12.04
C GLY A 49 34.36 -0.17 -11.45
N PRO A 50 35.54 -0.12 -12.10
CA PRO A 50 36.70 -0.87 -11.63
C PRO A 50 37.47 -0.10 -10.55
N GLY A 51 37.74 -0.77 -9.43
CA GLY A 51 38.84 -0.50 -8.51
C GLY A 51 38.67 0.68 -7.54
N ASP A 52 38.19 0.38 -6.33
CA ASP A 52 38.82 0.88 -5.09
C ASP A 52 38.38 -0.01 -3.90
N ASP A 53 39.32 -0.78 -3.36
CA ASP A 53 39.14 -1.64 -2.19
C ASP A 53 39.13 -0.76 -0.92
N SER A 54 38.02 -0.06 -0.69
CA SER A 54 37.71 0.61 0.59
C SER A 54 36.23 0.98 0.66
N ARG A 55 35.34 -0.01 0.49
CA ARG A 55 33.92 0.19 0.76
C ARG A 55 33.59 -0.33 2.15
N GLY A 56 33.47 0.61 3.10
CA GLY A 56 32.76 0.37 4.34
C GLY A 56 31.40 -0.26 4.03
N ASP A 57 31.04 -1.25 4.84
CA ASP A 57 29.79 -1.98 4.76
C ASP A 57 28.60 -0.99 4.70
N PRO A 58 27.81 -0.92 3.60
CA PRO A 58 26.71 0.04 3.47
C PRO A 58 25.61 -0.18 4.52
N GLN A 59 25.61 -1.36 5.14
CA GLN A 59 24.76 -1.72 6.28
C GLN A 59 25.20 -1.02 7.58
N ARG A 60 26.50 -0.71 7.72
CA ARG A 60 27.04 0.08 8.84
C ARG A 60 26.79 1.57 8.67
N GLU A 61 26.83 2.11 7.46
CA GLU A 61 26.50 3.53 7.21
C GLU A 61 25.03 3.84 7.51
N HIS A 62 24.08 2.96 7.14
CA HIS A 62 22.66 3.15 7.48
C HIS A 62 22.35 2.94 8.97
N MET A 63 23.12 2.08 9.67
CA MET A 63 23.01 1.94 11.12
C MET A 63 23.62 3.15 11.85
N ALA A 64 24.72 3.72 11.35
CA ALA A 64 25.39 4.86 11.96
C ALA A 64 24.52 6.14 11.90
N ASP A 65 23.80 6.35 10.80
CA ASP A 65 22.87 7.50 10.64
C ASP A 65 21.64 7.39 11.57
N SER A 66 21.31 6.16 12.01
CA SER A 66 20.22 5.90 12.96
C SER A 66 20.61 6.12 14.43
N THR A 67 21.91 6.24 14.72
CA THR A 67 22.45 6.37 16.09
C THR A 67 22.81 7.80 16.51
N GLU A 68 22.68 8.81 15.66
CA GLU A 68 22.92 10.22 16.05
C GLU A 68 21.66 10.95 16.56
N ALA A 69 20.47 10.36 16.42
CA ALA A 69 19.20 10.94 16.89
C ALA A 69 18.74 10.44 18.28
N THR A 70 19.60 9.75 19.04
CA THR A 70 19.18 8.88 20.16
C THR A 70 18.94 9.53 21.52
N ASP A 71 19.39 10.76 21.79
CA ASP A 71 19.26 11.30 23.15
C ASP A 71 17.90 11.95 23.45
N ALA A 72 17.19 12.47 22.43
CA ALA A 72 15.86 13.08 22.60
C ALA A 72 14.69 12.13 22.27
N THR A 73 14.96 11.07 21.51
CA THR A 73 13.94 10.15 20.99
C THR A 73 13.26 9.31 22.08
N PRO A 74 13.97 8.73 23.08
CA PRO A 74 13.34 7.92 24.13
C PRO A 74 12.35 8.71 25.00
N ALA A 75 12.71 9.93 25.41
CA ALA A 75 11.86 10.77 26.25
C ALA A 75 10.62 11.29 25.51
N ARG A 76 10.77 11.62 24.21
CA ARG A 76 9.63 12.00 23.36
C ARG A 76 8.72 10.81 23.07
N LEU A 77 9.26 9.61 22.87
CA LEU A 77 8.46 8.39 22.68
C LEU A 77 7.68 8.02 23.95
N ALA A 78 8.28 8.18 25.13
CA ALA A 78 7.65 7.87 26.41
C ALA A 78 6.46 8.78 26.76
N SER A 79 6.35 9.96 26.14
CA SER A 79 5.22 10.87 26.33
C SER A 79 4.10 10.70 25.30
N LEU A 80 4.27 9.83 24.30
CA LEU A 80 3.24 9.55 23.32
C LEU A 80 2.09 8.74 23.94
N PRO A 81 0.84 9.01 23.54
CA PRO A 81 -0.30 8.20 23.96
C PRO A 81 -0.17 6.75 23.51
N ALA A 82 -0.65 5.81 24.33
CA ALA A 82 -0.70 4.41 23.95
C ALA A 82 -1.46 4.19 22.63
N GLY A 83 -1.00 3.23 21.83
CA GLY A 83 -1.47 2.93 20.49
C GLY A 83 -0.88 3.82 19.39
N HIS A 84 0.14 4.64 19.69
CA HIS A 84 0.71 5.58 18.73
C HIS A 84 1.37 4.86 17.53
N ARG A 85 2.01 3.71 17.76
CA ARG A 85 2.63 2.93 16.66
C ARG A 85 1.55 2.32 15.78
N GLN A 86 0.52 1.75 16.39
CA GLN A 86 -0.60 1.15 15.66
C GLN A 86 -1.38 2.20 14.85
N ALA A 87 -1.60 3.39 15.40
CA ALA A 87 -2.28 4.48 14.70
C ALA A 87 -1.51 4.95 13.47
N VAL A 88 -0.19 5.13 13.59
CA VAL A 88 0.68 5.53 12.45
C VAL A 88 0.75 4.43 11.39
N PHE A 89 0.87 3.16 11.79
CA PHE A 89 0.79 2.04 10.85
C PHE A 89 -0.55 2.01 10.10
N SER A 90 -1.66 2.17 10.82
CA SER A 90 -3.01 2.15 10.25
C SER A 90 -3.24 3.33 9.29
N LEU A 91 -2.68 4.50 9.60
CA LEU A 91 -2.64 5.64 8.69
C LEU A 91 -1.89 5.29 7.40
N GLY A 92 -0.68 4.73 7.52
CA GLY A 92 0.11 4.30 6.36
C GLY A 92 -0.67 3.31 5.49
N PHE A 93 -1.26 2.29 6.11
CA PHE A 93 -2.08 1.29 5.42
C PHE A 93 -3.25 1.92 4.66
N ALA A 94 -4.03 2.79 5.30
CA ALA A 94 -5.13 3.47 4.64
C ALA A 94 -4.64 4.38 3.49
N PHE A 95 -3.49 5.04 3.67
CA PHE A 95 -2.89 5.92 2.68
C PHE A 95 -2.39 5.19 1.45
N GLY A 96 -1.67 4.08 1.65
CA GLY A 96 -1.22 3.19 0.58
C GLY A 96 -2.38 2.64 -0.25
N ALA A 97 -3.39 2.10 0.44
CA ALA A 97 -4.56 1.53 -0.21
C ALA A 97 -5.39 2.59 -0.95
N ALA A 98 -5.53 3.79 -0.38
CA ALA A 98 -6.21 4.92 -1.00
C ALA A 98 -5.51 5.38 -2.29
N SER A 99 -4.18 5.53 -2.29
CA SER A 99 -3.47 5.94 -3.51
C SER A 99 -3.47 4.86 -4.58
N GLU A 100 -3.31 3.58 -4.21
CA GLU A 100 -3.39 2.45 -5.15
C GLU A 100 -4.76 2.42 -5.81
N LEU A 101 -5.84 2.58 -5.03
CA LEU A 101 -7.20 2.63 -5.53
C LEU A 101 -7.39 3.78 -6.52
N THR A 102 -6.93 4.99 -6.20
CA THR A 102 -7.06 6.13 -7.12
C THR A 102 -6.18 5.94 -8.37
N GLY A 103 -4.94 5.47 -8.19
CA GLY A 103 -3.96 5.30 -9.27
C GLY A 103 -4.36 4.21 -10.28
N SER A 104 -4.88 3.07 -9.79
CA SER A 104 -5.38 1.98 -10.64
C SER A 104 -6.57 2.39 -11.52
N THR A 105 -7.24 3.49 -11.20
CA THR A 105 -8.35 4.04 -12.00
C THR A 105 -7.95 5.16 -12.96
N VAL A 106 -6.66 5.43 -13.17
CA VAL A 106 -6.21 6.57 -13.99
C VAL A 106 -6.76 6.54 -15.43
N MET A 107 -6.85 5.36 -16.03
CA MET A 107 -7.41 5.13 -17.38
C MET A 107 -8.92 4.84 -17.38
N ALA A 108 -9.58 4.85 -16.21
CA ALA A 108 -11.00 4.57 -16.08
C ALA A 108 -11.86 5.79 -16.47
N THR A 109 -13.17 5.57 -16.59
CA THR A 109 -14.12 6.66 -16.85
C THR A 109 -14.14 7.68 -15.70
N PRO A 110 -14.55 8.94 -15.94
CA PRO A 110 -14.67 9.95 -14.89
C PRO A 110 -15.52 9.48 -13.70
N ALA A 111 -16.65 8.79 -13.95
CA ALA A 111 -17.51 8.28 -12.90
C ALA A 111 -16.83 7.21 -12.03
N GLN A 112 -16.00 6.36 -12.62
CA GLN A 112 -15.21 5.36 -11.88
C GLN A 112 -14.11 6.03 -11.04
N ARG A 113 -13.44 7.04 -11.59
CA ARG A 113 -12.44 7.83 -10.85
C ARG A 113 -13.06 8.57 -9.67
N ASP A 114 -14.24 9.18 -9.85
CA ASP A 114 -14.96 9.84 -8.77
C ASP A 114 -15.40 8.87 -7.67
N ALA A 115 -15.83 7.66 -8.05
CA ALA A 115 -16.20 6.62 -7.09
C ALA A 115 -14.97 6.14 -6.29
N ALA A 116 -13.85 5.91 -6.96
CA ALA A 116 -12.58 5.54 -6.33
C ALA A 116 -12.08 6.63 -5.38
N ALA A 117 -12.12 7.91 -5.82
CA ALA A 117 -11.77 9.05 -4.99
C ALA A 117 -12.62 9.12 -3.72
N LYS A 118 -13.94 8.96 -3.81
CA LYS A 118 -14.82 8.96 -2.62
C LYS A 118 -14.50 7.84 -1.63
N LEU A 119 -14.18 6.65 -2.13
CA LEU A 119 -13.82 5.51 -1.30
C LEU A 119 -12.45 5.74 -0.62
N ALA A 120 -11.45 6.19 -1.38
CA ALA A 120 -10.14 6.59 -0.85
C ALA A 120 -10.26 7.65 0.26
N ASP A 121 -11.10 8.66 0.04
CA ASP A 121 -11.37 9.73 1.00
C ASP A 121 -12.01 9.19 2.30
N ALA A 122 -12.92 8.20 2.19
CA ALA A 122 -13.54 7.55 3.33
C ALA A 122 -12.52 6.73 4.15
N MET A 123 -11.63 6.01 3.48
CA MET A 123 -10.54 5.24 4.12
C MET A 123 -9.62 6.17 4.91
N LEU A 124 -9.19 7.27 4.29
CA LEU A 124 -8.32 8.25 4.93
C LEU A 124 -8.99 8.95 6.10
N ARG A 125 -10.26 9.37 5.99
CA ARG A 125 -11.00 9.95 7.14
C ARG A 125 -11.09 8.98 8.32
N GLY A 126 -11.25 7.69 8.04
CA GLY A 126 -11.26 6.65 9.06
C GLY A 126 -9.96 6.65 9.86
N ALA A 127 -8.82 6.59 9.16
CA ALA A 127 -7.50 6.55 9.76
C ALA A 127 -7.05 7.88 10.38
N ALA A 128 -7.45 9.01 9.80
CA ALA A 128 -7.15 10.37 10.27
C ALA A 128 -7.54 10.57 11.74
N ARG A 129 -8.65 9.97 12.18
CA ARG A 129 -9.14 10.07 13.55
C ARG A 129 -8.14 9.51 14.57
N GLY A 130 -7.41 8.46 14.22
CA GLY A 130 -6.41 7.84 15.10
C GLY A 130 -5.12 8.67 15.27
N VAL A 131 -4.89 9.63 14.37
CA VAL A 131 -3.66 10.44 14.33
C VAL A 131 -3.90 11.93 14.48
N ALA A 132 -5.15 12.36 14.69
CA ALA A 132 -5.56 13.77 14.70
C ALA A 132 -4.77 14.60 15.72
N GLN A 133 -4.47 14.01 16.88
CA GLN A 133 -3.72 14.65 17.97
C GLN A 133 -2.27 15.00 17.61
N TYR A 134 -1.70 14.40 16.56
CA TYR A 134 -0.32 14.63 16.15
C TYR A 134 -0.15 15.81 15.16
N GLY A 135 -1.26 16.45 14.75
CA GLY A 135 -1.19 17.66 13.93
C GLY A 135 -0.55 17.47 12.55
N LEU A 136 -0.72 16.29 11.93
CA LEU A 136 -0.07 15.93 10.64
C LEU A 136 -0.56 16.75 9.41
N GLY A 137 -1.52 17.65 9.61
CA GLY A 137 -2.11 18.48 8.55
C GLY A 137 -3.03 17.69 7.61
N GLY A 138 -3.22 18.22 6.40
CA GLY A 138 -4.07 17.60 5.38
C GLY A 138 -3.53 16.24 4.95
N LEU A 139 -4.41 15.23 4.98
CA LEU A 139 -4.15 13.89 4.45
C LEU A 139 -4.77 13.80 3.07
N GLN A 140 -3.95 13.63 2.05
CA GLN A 140 -4.39 13.46 0.67
C GLN A 140 -3.61 12.30 0.06
N PRO A 141 -4.28 11.31 -0.56
CA PRO A 141 -3.56 10.19 -1.16
C PRO A 141 -2.70 10.71 -2.30
N LEU A 142 -1.54 10.08 -2.48
CA LEU A 142 -0.63 10.40 -3.55
C LEU A 142 -1.31 10.11 -4.90
N GLN A 143 -1.62 11.16 -5.64
CA GLN A 143 -2.33 11.05 -6.91
C GLN A 143 -1.39 10.62 -8.03
N SER A 144 -1.92 9.85 -8.98
CA SER A 144 -1.25 9.52 -10.24
C SER A 144 -2.03 10.15 -11.39
N ALA A 145 -1.39 11.05 -12.13
CA ALA A 145 -2.01 11.77 -13.24
C ALA A 145 -2.12 10.90 -14.50
N ASP A 146 -1.22 9.94 -14.66
CA ASP A 146 -1.12 9.01 -15.79
C ASP A 146 -0.61 7.63 -15.32
N THR A 147 -0.48 6.70 -16.28
CA THR A 147 0.01 5.34 -16.02
C THR A 147 1.48 5.30 -15.61
N HIS A 148 2.30 6.26 -16.02
CA HIS A 148 3.71 6.33 -15.63
C HIS A 148 3.84 6.71 -14.16
N ALA A 149 3.16 7.78 -13.74
CA ALA A 149 3.07 8.21 -12.35
C ALA A 149 2.43 7.16 -11.44
N TYR A 150 1.60 6.27 -11.99
CA TYR A 150 1.07 5.11 -11.28
C TYR A 150 2.10 3.97 -11.17
N ALA A 151 2.82 3.65 -12.25
CA ALA A 151 3.88 2.64 -12.21
C ALA A 151 5.00 2.99 -11.22
N GLU A 152 5.26 4.29 -11.03
CA GLU A 152 6.26 4.79 -10.08
C GLU A 152 5.72 5.06 -8.67
N LEU A 153 4.47 4.69 -8.37
CA LEU A 153 3.81 5.06 -7.11
C LEU A 153 4.63 4.68 -5.88
N ALA A 154 5.22 3.48 -5.86
CA ALA A 154 6.07 3.01 -4.76
C ALA A 154 7.33 3.88 -4.58
N ALA A 155 8.04 4.19 -5.67
CA ALA A 155 9.24 5.03 -5.63
C ALA A 155 8.93 6.46 -5.18
N ARG A 156 7.76 6.98 -5.57
CA ARG A 156 7.30 8.31 -5.18
C ARG A 156 7.02 8.43 -3.68
N TYR A 157 6.56 7.37 -3.01
CA TYR A 157 6.45 7.38 -1.55
C TYR A 157 7.80 7.49 -0.85
N GLU A 158 8.79 6.76 -1.35
CA GLU A 158 10.14 6.76 -0.77
C GLU A 158 10.82 8.12 -0.93
N ALA A 159 10.59 8.77 -2.07
CA ALA A 159 11.19 10.06 -2.42
C ALA A 159 10.39 11.29 -1.91
N ASP A 160 9.27 11.11 -1.22
CA ASP A 160 8.40 12.22 -0.78
C ASP A 160 8.96 12.93 0.48
N GLU A 161 10.01 13.73 0.29
CA GLU A 161 10.71 14.48 1.34
C GLU A 161 9.84 15.52 2.06
N GLY A 162 8.82 16.07 1.38
CA GLY A 162 7.86 17.01 1.96
C GLY A 162 6.56 16.36 2.44
N GLY A 163 6.49 15.04 2.33
CA GLY A 163 5.28 14.25 2.46
C GLY A 163 4.76 14.04 3.86
N ILE A 164 3.76 13.17 3.96
CA ILE A 164 3.23 12.71 5.24
C ILE A 164 4.32 12.00 6.06
N GLY A 165 5.18 11.21 5.42
CA GLY A 165 6.28 10.51 6.09
C GLY A 165 7.24 11.47 6.81
N ALA A 166 7.61 12.57 6.16
CA ALA A 166 8.46 13.60 6.76
C ALA A 166 7.76 14.36 7.88
N ARG A 167 6.46 14.68 7.73
CA ARG A 167 5.67 15.29 8.82
C ARG A 167 5.56 14.37 10.04
N ILE A 168 5.36 13.07 9.82
CA ILE A 168 5.33 12.06 10.89
C ILE A 168 6.67 12.00 11.61
N GLU A 169 7.78 12.00 10.86
CA GLU A 169 9.12 12.02 11.44
C GLU A 169 9.35 13.27 12.31
N GLN A 170 9.00 14.45 11.80
CA GLN A 170 9.15 15.73 12.49
C GLN A 170 8.31 15.79 13.78
N GLN A 171 7.06 15.34 13.73
CA GLN A 171 6.13 15.41 14.87
C GLN A 171 6.34 14.28 15.88
N LEU A 172 6.80 13.11 15.42
CA LEU A 172 6.94 11.91 16.24
C LEU A 172 8.40 11.45 16.29
N SER A 173 8.80 10.55 15.39
CA SER A 173 10.18 10.07 15.29
C SER A 173 10.46 9.36 13.95
N PRO A 174 11.74 9.14 13.59
CA PRO A 174 12.11 8.35 12.41
C PRO A 174 11.50 6.94 12.40
N LEU A 175 11.38 6.30 13.57
CA LEU A 175 10.73 4.99 13.71
C LEU A 175 9.27 5.01 13.23
N HIS A 176 8.55 6.11 13.48
CA HIS A 176 7.18 6.27 13.01
C HIS A 176 7.10 6.47 11.50
N ARG A 177 8.08 7.12 10.89
CA ARG A 177 8.17 7.20 9.43
C ARG A 177 8.32 5.81 8.81
N HIS A 178 9.17 4.97 9.38
CA HIS A 178 9.28 3.57 8.92
C HIS A 178 7.97 2.81 9.12
N LEU A 179 7.29 2.94 10.27
CA LEU A 179 5.97 2.31 10.47
C LEU A 179 4.92 2.79 9.47
N PHE A 180 4.91 4.09 9.15
CA PHE A 180 4.03 4.67 8.16
C PHE A 180 4.32 4.09 6.77
N LEU A 181 5.58 4.11 6.32
CA LEU A 181 5.97 3.60 5.00
C LEU A 181 5.74 2.08 4.87
N LEU A 182 5.99 1.31 5.93
CA LEU A 182 5.58 -0.09 5.99
C LEU A 182 4.08 -0.23 5.75
N GLY A 183 3.27 0.55 6.47
CA GLY A 183 1.83 0.59 6.27
C GLY A 183 1.46 0.93 4.82
N VAL A 184 2.08 1.95 4.24
CA VAL A 184 1.83 2.38 2.85
C VAL A 184 2.04 1.24 1.86
N HIS A 185 3.18 0.56 1.91
CA HIS A 185 3.46 -0.54 0.98
C HIS A 185 2.50 -1.71 1.16
N LEU A 186 2.15 -2.05 2.39
CA LEU A 186 1.20 -3.13 2.68
C LEU A 186 -0.24 -2.78 2.30
N GLY A 187 -0.64 -1.53 2.48
CA GLY A 187 -1.95 -1.03 2.07
C GLY A 187 -2.10 -1.01 0.55
N SER A 188 -1.07 -0.53 -0.15
CA SER A 188 -1.03 -0.56 -1.62
C SER A 188 -1.10 -2.00 -2.14
N GLU A 189 -0.31 -2.92 -1.57
CA GLU A 189 -0.36 -4.33 -1.97
C GLU A 189 -1.71 -4.99 -1.63
N ALA A 190 -2.32 -4.68 -0.48
CA ALA A 190 -3.66 -5.16 -0.16
C ALA A 190 -4.68 -4.74 -1.22
N ALA A 191 -4.72 -3.46 -1.58
CA ALA A 191 -5.61 -2.94 -2.61
C ALA A 191 -5.32 -3.56 -3.99
N ARG A 192 -4.03 -3.79 -4.32
CA ARG A 192 -3.61 -4.46 -5.56
C ARG A 192 -4.12 -5.90 -5.63
N ILE A 193 -3.97 -6.67 -4.54
CA ILE A 193 -4.47 -8.06 -4.44
C ILE A 193 -6.00 -8.10 -4.61
N GLU A 194 -6.71 -7.13 -4.05
CA GLU A 194 -8.17 -7.05 -4.18
C GLU A 194 -8.62 -6.72 -5.61
N ASN A 195 -7.83 -5.94 -6.35
CA ASN A 195 -8.18 -5.46 -7.69
C ASN A 195 -7.62 -6.31 -8.85
N THR A 196 -6.70 -7.23 -8.59
CA THR A 196 -5.99 -7.97 -9.67
C THR A 196 -6.52 -9.40 -9.83
N GLN A 197 -6.65 -9.86 -11.08
CA GLN A 197 -6.99 -11.24 -11.42
C GLN A 197 -5.77 -12.19 -11.27
N VAL A 198 -6.01 -13.51 -11.19
CA VAL A 198 -4.99 -14.56 -11.00
C VAL A 198 -3.77 -14.33 -11.91
N GLY A 199 -2.55 -14.42 -11.37
CA GLY A 199 -1.31 -14.47 -12.15
C GLY A 199 -0.84 -13.15 -12.78
N GLN A 200 -1.58 -12.05 -12.60
CA GLN A 200 -1.22 -10.71 -13.10
C GLN A 200 -0.71 -9.78 -12.00
N ALA A 201 -0.81 -10.17 -10.73
CA ALA A 201 -0.33 -9.35 -9.63
C ALA A 201 1.18 -9.56 -9.44
N PRO A 202 1.99 -8.50 -9.46
CA PRO A 202 3.41 -8.59 -9.17
C PRO A 202 3.64 -9.23 -7.78
N PRO A 203 4.85 -9.76 -7.53
CA PRO A 203 5.22 -10.20 -6.20
C PRO A 203 5.16 -9.02 -5.22
N PRO A 204 4.90 -9.27 -3.92
CA PRO A 204 4.96 -8.24 -2.91
C PRO A 204 6.33 -7.53 -2.91
N PRO A 205 6.40 -6.24 -2.54
CA PRO A 205 7.65 -5.49 -2.48
C PRO A 205 8.48 -5.88 -1.24
N ALA A 206 9.00 -7.11 -1.22
CA ALA A 206 9.66 -7.72 -0.06
C ALA A 206 10.80 -6.86 0.52
N ALA A 207 11.64 -6.29 -0.35
CA ALA A 207 12.75 -5.43 0.07
C ALA A 207 12.27 -4.14 0.78
N LEU A 208 11.16 -3.55 0.33
CA LEU A 208 10.58 -2.37 0.99
C LEU A 208 9.93 -2.75 2.32
N ILE A 209 9.23 -3.89 2.37
CA ILE A 209 8.66 -4.40 3.62
C ILE A 209 9.76 -4.59 4.67
N GLU A 210 10.85 -5.27 4.32
CA GLU A 210 12.00 -5.47 5.21
C GLU A 210 12.67 -4.13 5.61
N ARG A 211 12.92 -3.24 4.63
CA ARG A 211 13.53 -1.92 4.85
C ARG A 211 12.79 -1.08 5.88
N HIS A 212 11.47 -1.21 5.98
CA HIS A 212 10.68 -0.43 6.92
C HIS A 212 10.32 -1.20 8.19
N ALA A 213 10.12 -2.52 8.12
CA ALA A 213 9.82 -3.31 9.31
C ALA A 213 11.01 -3.43 10.27
N THR A 214 12.22 -3.59 9.74
CA THR A 214 13.42 -3.79 10.55
C THR A 214 13.76 -2.55 11.40
N PRO A 215 13.90 -1.33 10.83
CA PRO A 215 14.16 -0.14 11.64
C PRO A 215 12.99 0.22 12.57
N ALA A 216 11.75 -0.07 12.17
CA ALA A 216 10.59 0.10 13.06
C ALA A 216 10.60 -0.85 14.28
N GLY A 217 11.50 -1.85 14.30
CA GLY A 217 11.64 -2.84 15.37
C GLY A 217 10.48 -3.83 15.42
N ILE A 218 9.94 -4.20 14.26
CA ILE A 218 8.91 -5.23 14.12
C ILE A 218 9.56 -6.60 14.06
N GLU A 219 9.05 -7.56 14.83
CA GLU A 219 9.55 -8.94 14.80
C GLU A 219 9.46 -9.54 13.39
N PRO A 220 10.51 -10.23 12.89
CA PRO A 220 10.50 -10.88 11.58
C PRO A 220 9.30 -11.78 11.33
N SER A 221 8.87 -12.53 12.35
CA SER A 221 7.71 -13.44 12.25
C SER A 221 6.39 -12.73 11.93
N LEU A 222 6.29 -11.42 12.18
CA LEU A 222 5.09 -10.63 11.89
C LEU A 222 5.06 -10.10 10.45
N TRP A 223 6.21 -9.78 9.85
CA TRP A 223 6.26 -9.17 8.52
C TRP A 223 6.70 -10.11 7.39
N GLN A 224 7.47 -11.16 7.68
CA GLN A 224 7.92 -12.13 6.65
C GLN A 224 6.76 -12.79 5.87
N PRO A 225 5.62 -13.16 6.49
CA PRO A 225 4.49 -13.71 5.74
C PRO A 225 3.89 -12.75 4.69
N LEU A 226 4.07 -11.44 4.88
CA LEU A 226 3.60 -10.39 3.97
C LEU A 226 4.59 -10.14 2.82
N ALA A 227 5.87 -10.45 3.03
CA ALA A 227 6.91 -10.40 2.00
C ALA A 227 6.95 -11.66 1.12
N ALA A 228 6.30 -12.74 1.53
CA ALA A 228 6.30 -14.00 0.81
C ALA A 228 5.53 -13.90 -0.51
N ALA A 229 6.20 -14.30 -1.61
CA ALA A 229 5.55 -14.51 -2.89
C ALA A 229 4.41 -15.54 -2.76
N PRO A 230 3.31 -15.38 -3.52
CA PRO A 230 2.24 -16.38 -3.54
C PRO A 230 2.78 -17.73 -4.06
N ALA A 231 2.21 -18.83 -3.55
CA ALA A 231 2.50 -20.14 -4.12
C ALA A 231 1.95 -20.23 -5.56
N ALA A 232 2.60 -21.03 -6.41
CA ALA A 232 2.26 -21.13 -7.83
C ALA A 232 0.81 -21.58 -8.08
N ASP A 233 0.22 -22.34 -7.14
CA ASP A 233 -1.13 -22.89 -7.16
C ASP A 233 -2.11 -22.15 -6.21
N GLU A 234 -1.69 -21.04 -5.61
CA GLU A 234 -2.54 -20.27 -4.69
C GLU A 234 -3.67 -19.54 -5.45
N SER A 235 -4.92 -19.85 -5.10
CA SER A 235 -6.08 -19.14 -5.66
C SER A 235 -6.13 -17.67 -5.19
N PRO A 236 -6.75 -16.74 -5.95
CA PRO A 236 -6.85 -15.33 -5.55
C PRO A 236 -7.52 -15.13 -4.21
N THR A 237 -8.61 -15.88 -3.96
CA THR A 237 -9.33 -15.83 -2.69
C THR A 237 -8.43 -16.27 -1.53
N ARG A 238 -7.64 -17.33 -1.73
CA ARG A 238 -6.69 -17.80 -0.72
C ARG A 238 -5.56 -16.81 -0.48
N ARG A 239 -5.00 -16.21 -1.54
CA ARG A 239 -4.00 -15.13 -1.45
C ARG A 239 -4.55 -13.95 -0.65
N GLN A 240 -5.74 -13.49 -0.99
CA GLN A 240 -6.41 -12.38 -0.31
C GLN A 240 -6.66 -12.68 1.18
N GLU A 241 -7.18 -13.86 1.49
CA GLU A 241 -7.43 -14.29 2.87
C GLU A 241 -6.12 -14.38 3.67
N ARG A 242 -5.10 -15.06 3.13
CA ARG A 242 -3.77 -15.16 3.76
C ARG A 242 -3.18 -13.78 4.02
N TYR A 243 -3.23 -12.88 3.03
CA TYR A 243 -2.69 -11.54 3.16
C TYR A 243 -3.44 -10.73 4.24
N ARG A 244 -4.77 -10.77 4.24
CA ARG A 244 -5.60 -10.10 5.27
C ARG A 244 -5.30 -10.62 6.67
N LEU A 245 -5.16 -11.93 6.84
CA LEU A 245 -4.80 -12.54 8.13
C LEU A 245 -3.42 -12.11 8.58
N ALA A 246 -2.43 -12.07 7.68
CA ALA A 246 -1.08 -11.62 7.99
C ALA A 246 -1.03 -10.13 8.38
N VAL A 247 -1.77 -9.26 7.68
CA VAL A 247 -1.90 -7.82 8.03
C VAL A 247 -2.54 -7.66 9.41
N ALA A 248 -3.61 -8.41 9.70
CA ALA A 248 -4.28 -8.38 11.01
C ALA A 248 -3.35 -8.87 12.14
N ALA A 249 -2.56 -9.91 11.89
CA ALA A 249 -1.57 -10.43 12.82
C ALA A 249 -0.46 -9.40 13.08
N LEU A 250 0.04 -8.74 12.03
CA LEU A 250 1.01 -7.64 12.15
C LEU A 250 0.45 -6.48 12.98
N GLY A 251 -0.75 -5.99 12.66
CA GLY A 251 -1.39 -4.89 13.40
C GLY A 251 -1.56 -5.21 14.89
N THR A 252 -1.98 -6.43 15.22
CA THR A 252 -2.09 -6.90 16.60
C THR A 252 -0.72 -7.04 17.26
N GLY A 253 0.28 -7.53 16.52
CA GLY A 253 1.66 -7.66 16.99
C GLY A 253 2.29 -6.30 17.33
N ILE A 254 2.08 -5.28 16.49
CA ILE A 254 2.54 -3.90 16.74
C ILE A 254 1.98 -3.39 18.07
N ALA A 255 0.67 -3.57 18.31
CA ALA A 255 0.02 -3.12 19.54
C ALA A 255 0.64 -3.80 20.78
N ARG A 256 0.84 -5.12 20.72
CA ARG A 256 1.47 -5.87 21.83
C ARG A 256 2.92 -5.47 22.08
N GLN A 257 3.71 -5.26 21.02
CA GLN A 257 5.09 -4.80 21.15
C GLN A 257 5.17 -3.40 21.78
N GLU A 258 4.18 -2.55 21.55
CA GLU A 258 4.07 -1.23 22.17
C GLU A 258 3.78 -1.35 23.68
N GLU A 259 2.78 -2.16 24.06
CA GLU A 259 2.43 -2.43 25.46
C GLU A 259 3.60 -3.05 26.25
N GLY A 260 4.36 -3.95 25.62
CA GLY A 260 5.53 -4.59 26.22
C GLY A 260 6.72 -3.66 26.43
N ARG A 261 6.83 -2.56 25.67
CA ARG A 261 7.89 -1.54 25.82
C ARG A 261 7.56 -0.48 26.87
N GLY A 262 6.30 -0.37 27.28
CA GLY A 262 5.85 0.55 28.33
C GLY A 262 5.95 -0.02 29.76
N ARG A 263 6.52 -1.22 29.93
CA ARG A 263 6.78 -1.88 31.22
C ARG A 263 8.27 -1.93 31.49
#